data_AF-A0A960JNN7-F1
#
_entry.id   AF-A0A960JNN7-F1
#
_cell.length_a   1.000
_cell.length_b   1.000
_cell.length_c   1.000
_cell.angle_alpha   90.00
_cell.angle_beta   90.00
_cell.angle_gamma   90.00
#
_symmetry.space_group_name_H-M   'P 1'
#
loop_
_entity.id
_entity.type
_entity.pdbx_description
1 polymer ?
#
loop_
_entity_poly.entity_id
_entity_poly.type
_entity_poly.pdbx_seq_one_letter_code
_entity_poly.pdbx_strand_id
1 'polypeptide(L)' 'MEVRIGRLPQPADTEAALAAVVALRRSADRLELAAVQCAIDQGWTWAQIAEALGVTKQAVHKRYARRVTRSPTRERKRR' A
#
# COMPACT_ATOMS: atom_id res chain seq x y z
N MET A 1 5.52 -9.99 11.68
CA MET A 1 6.85 -9.70 11.08
C MET A 1 7.10 -8.22 11.23
N GLU A 2 8.10 -7.82 12.01
CA GLU A 2 8.51 -6.42 12.07
C GLU A 2 9.44 -6.11 10.90
N VAL A 3 9.08 -5.11 10.09
CA VAL A 3 9.95 -4.60 9.03
C VAL A 3 10.92 -3.61 9.66
N ARG A 4 12.21 -3.95 9.74
CA ARG A 4 13.24 -3.02 10.21
C ARG A 4 13.65 -2.09 9.07
N ILE A 5 13.30 -0.81 9.18
CA ILE A 5 13.86 0.22 8.31
C ILE A 5 15.31 0.48 8.75
N GLY A 6 16.24 0.54 7.80
CA GLY A 6 17.67 0.74 8.08
C GLY A 6 17.98 2.09 8.76
N ARG A 7 19.26 2.42 8.90
CA ARG A 7 19.69 3.67 9.55
C ARG A 7 19.14 4.89 8.80
N LEU A 8 18.40 5.73 9.51
CA LEU A 8 17.90 7.01 9.02
C LEU A 8 18.85 8.17 9.38
N PRO A 9 18.88 9.24 8.56
CA PRO A 9 19.60 10.47 8.92
C PRO A 9 19.08 11.05 10.25
N GLN A 10 19.96 11.76 10.96
CA GLN A 10 19.62 12.37 12.23
C GLN A 10 18.83 13.67 12.01
N PRO A 11 17.92 14.05 12.91
CA PRO A 11 17.18 15.31 12.80
C PRO A 11 18.08 16.56 12.76
N ALA A 12 19.29 16.49 13.32
CA ALA A 12 20.29 17.55 13.26
C ALA A 12 20.78 17.84 11.83
N ASP A 13 20.70 16.87 10.93
CA ASP A 13 20.86 17.06 9.49
C ASP A 13 19.47 17.23 8.86
N THR A 14 18.89 18.42 9.05
CA THR A 14 17.50 18.73 8.70
C THR A 14 17.20 18.48 7.22
N GLU A 15 18.13 18.83 6.33
CA GLU A 15 17.93 18.64 4.89
C GLU A 15 17.87 17.15 4.52
N ALA A 16 18.85 16.36 4.98
CA ALA A 16 18.85 14.92 4.73
C ALA A 16 17.65 14.22 5.39
N ALA A 17 17.26 14.63 6.59
CA ALA A 17 16.10 14.10 7.30
C ALA A 17 14.79 14.34 6.53
N LEU A 18 14.56 15.56 6.05
CA LEU A 18 13.37 15.88 5.26
C LEU A 18 13.35 15.15 3.91
N ALA A 19 14.51 15.06 3.23
CA ALA A 19 14.64 14.28 2.00
C ALA A 19 14.32 12.79 2.23
N ALA A 20 14.82 12.20 3.32
CA ALA A 20 14.53 10.82 3.69
C ALA A 20 13.04 10.61 4.00
N VAL A 21 12.38 11.53 4.70
CA VAL A 21 10.93 11.46 4.96
C VAL A 21 10.14 11.43 3.65
N VAL A 22 10.50 12.27 2.67
CA VAL A 22 9.85 12.27 1.35
C VAL A 22 10.08 10.94 0.63
N ALA A 23 11.31 10.43 0.65
CA ALA A 23 11.65 9.15 0.02
C ALA A 23 10.89 7.98 0.65
N LEU A 24 10.76 7.95 1.98
CA LEU A 24 10.02 6.92 2.71
C LEU A 24 8.53 6.98 2.41
N ARG A 25 7.91 8.17 2.41
CA ARG A 25 6.49 8.34 2.05
C ARG A 25 6.20 7.82 0.64
N ARG A 26 7.03 8.21 -0.34
CA ARG A 26 6.90 7.70 -1.71
C ARG A 26 7.06 6.18 -1.80
N SER A 27 7.96 5.62 -0.99
CA SER A 27 8.20 4.18 -0.97
C SER A 27 7.04 3.43 -0.32
N ALA A 28 6.48 3.96 0.77
CA ALA A 28 5.27 3.45 1.41
C ALA A 28 4.07 3.52 0.45
N ASP A 29 3.88 4.62 -0.26
CA ASP A 29 2.79 4.77 -1.25
C ASP A 29 2.87 3.72 -2.37
N ARG A 30 4.08 3.43 -2.88
CA ARG A 30 4.29 2.38 -3.90
C ARG A 30 4.01 0.99 -3.34
N LEU A 31 4.47 0.71 -2.12
CA LEU A 31 4.22 -0.57 -1.45
C LEU A 31 2.73 -0.77 -1.18
N GLU A 32 2.05 0.26 -0.68
CA GLU A 32 0.61 0.23 -0.42
C GLU A 32 -0.17 -0.08 -1.70
N LEU A 33 0.13 0.61 -2.81
CA LEU A 33 -0.51 0.33 -4.10
C LEU A 33 -0.29 -1.12 -4.57
N ALA A 34 0.95 -1.62 -4.48
CA ALA A 34 1.27 -2.99 -4.86
C ALA A 34 0.56 -4.03 -3.97
N ALA A 35 0.47 -3.77 -2.66
CA ALA A 35 -0.24 -4.61 -1.72
C ALA A 35 -1.75 -4.62 -2.00
N VAL A 36 -2.36 -3.46 -2.27
CA VAL A 36 -3.77 -3.35 -2.66
C VAL A 36 -4.04 -4.12 -3.94
N GLN A 37 -3.20 -3.97 -4.98
CA GLN A 37 -3.32 -4.74 -6.22
C GLN A 37 -3.27 -6.26 -5.94
N CYS A 38 -2.29 -6.71 -5.16
CA CYS A 38 -2.15 -8.11 -4.78
C CYS A 38 -3.37 -8.63 -3.99
N ALA A 39 -3.95 -7.82 -3.10
CA ALA A 39 -5.17 -8.17 -2.36
C ALA A 39 -6.37 -8.31 -3.30
N ILE A 40 -6.55 -7.40 -4.26
CA ILE A 40 -7.60 -7.49 -5.29
C ILE A 40 -7.43 -8.75 -6.14
N ASP A 41 -6.20 -9.07 -6.56
CA ASP A 41 -5.92 -10.30 -7.31
C ASP A 41 -6.20 -11.55 -6.46
N GLN A 42 -5.98 -11.49 -5.15
CA GLN A 42 -6.36 -12.55 -4.20
C GLN A 42 -7.87 -12.65 -3.94
N GLY A 43 -8.68 -11.75 -4.49
CA GLY A 43 -10.13 -11.73 -4.32
C GLY A 43 -10.60 -11.04 -3.04
N TRP A 44 -9.73 -10.27 -2.38
CA TRP A 44 -10.15 -9.46 -1.23
C TRP A 44 -11.17 -8.41 -1.65
N THR A 45 -12.11 -8.14 -0.75
CA THR A 45 -13.07 -7.05 -0.93
C THR A 45 -12.47 -5.72 -0.50
N TRP A 46 -13.00 -4.62 -1.04
CA TRP A 46 -12.62 -3.27 -0.61
C TRP A 46 -12.79 -3.01 0.89
N ALA A 47 -13.72 -3.71 1.56
CA ALA A 47 -13.92 -3.59 2.99
C ALA A 47 -12.75 -4.21 3.78
N GLN A 48 -12.30 -5.40 3.39
CA GLN A 48 -11.15 -6.08 4.03
C GLN A 48 -9.85 -5.28 3.84
N ILE A 49 -9.66 -4.68 2.66
CA ILE A 49 -8.50 -3.83 2.40
C ILE A 49 -8.57 -2.55 3.25
N ALA A 50 -9.75 -1.92 3.36
CA ALA A 50 -9.95 -0.74 4.19
C ALA A 50 -9.67 -1.02 5.68
N GLU A 51 -10.17 -2.14 6.19
CA GLU A 51 -9.91 -2.62 7.54
C GLU A 51 -8.41 -2.81 7.80
N ALA A 52 -7.70 -3.49 6.90
CA ALA A 52 -6.26 -3.72 7.01
C ALA A 52 -5.43 -2.42 6.97
N LEU A 53 -5.90 -1.40 6.25
CA LEU A 53 -5.24 -0.08 6.15
C LEU A 53 -5.70 0.90 7.24
N GLY A 54 -6.69 0.54 8.07
CA GLY A 54 -7.25 1.42 9.10
C GLY A 54 -7.98 2.65 8.53
N VAL A 55 -8.57 2.54 7.35
CA VAL A 55 -9.31 3.61 6.67
C VAL A 55 -10.72 3.17 6.33
N THR A 56 -11.56 4.10 5.85
CA THR A 56 -12.90 3.73 5.40
C THR A 56 -12.88 3.08 4.01
N LYS A 57 -13.87 2.21 3.74
CA LYS A 57 -14.09 1.62 2.40
C LYS A 57 -14.17 2.70 1.30
N GLN A 58 -14.82 3.81 1.59
CA GLN A 58 -14.97 4.92 0.63
C GLN A 58 -13.62 5.58 0.32
N ALA A 59 -12.78 5.78 1.34
CA ALA A 59 -11.45 6.35 1.19
C ALA A 59 -10.54 5.46 0.32
N VAL A 60 -10.46 4.15 0.64
CA VAL A 60 -9.65 3.21 -0.14
C VAL A 60 -10.15 3.07 -1.58
N HIS A 61 -11.48 2.98 -1.76
CA HIS A 61 -12.08 2.86 -3.09
C HIS A 61 -11.79 4.10 -3.93
N LYS A 62 -12.00 5.30 -3.38
CA LYS A 62 -11.68 6.56 -4.07
C LYS A 62 -10.20 6.65 -4.45
N ARG A 63 -9.30 6.20 -3.57
CA ARG A 63 -7.84 6.26 -3.79
C ARG A 63 -7.36 5.25 -4.83
N TYR A 64 -7.91 4.03 -4.85
CA TYR A 64 -7.32 2.90 -5.57
C TYR A 64 -8.15 2.33 -6.71
N ALA A 65 -9.47 2.51 -6.76
CA ALA A 65 -10.32 1.83 -7.75
C ALA A 65 -9.94 2.11 -9.22
N ARG A 66 -9.31 3.25 -9.51
CA ARG A 66 -8.81 3.61 -10.85
C ARG A 66 -7.34 3.24 -11.08
N ARG A 67 -6.62 2.84 -10.04
CA ARG A 67 -5.17 2.56 -10.06
C ARG A 67 -4.85 1.07 -10.05
N VAL A 68 -5.82 0.24 -9.67
CA VAL A 68 -5.68 -1.22 -9.65
C VAL A 68 -6.62 -1.85 -10.66
N THR A 69 -6.16 -2.90 -11.32
CA THR A 69 -6.94 -3.64 -12.31
C THR A 69 -7.33 -4.98 -11.73
N ARG A 70 -8.61 -5.36 -11.88
CA ARG A 70 -9.04 -6.69 -11.48
C ARG A 70 -8.69 -7.66 -12.60
N SER A 71 -7.63 -8.46 -12.41
CA SER A 71 -7.24 -9.47 -13.39
C SER A 71 -8.28 -10.62 -13.39
N PRO A 72 -8.84 -11.02 -14.53
CA PRO A 72 -9.93 -12.02 -14.59
C PRO A 72 -9.53 -13.48 -14.27
N THR A 73 -8.36 -13.75 -13.69
CA THR A 73 -7.69 -15.06 -13.82
C THR A 73 -7.50 -15.92 -12.56
N ARG A 74 -8.19 -15.66 -11.44
CA ARG A 74 -8.15 -16.60 -10.28
C ARG A 74 -9.42 -17.44 -10.04
N GLU A 75 -10.48 -17.20 -10.80
CA GLU A 75 -11.75 -17.92 -10.64
C GLU A 75 -11.76 -19.31 -11.32
N ARG A 76 -10.81 -19.59 -12.23
CA ARG A 76 -10.71 -20.88 -12.94
C ARG A 76 -10.13 -22.05 -12.12
N LYS A 77 -9.53 -21.81 -10.95
CA LYS A 77 -8.83 -22.87 -10.18
C LYS A 77 -9.62 -23.45 -8.99
N ARG A 78 -10.91 -23.11 -8.87
CA ARG A 78 -11.81 -23.58 -7.80
C ARG A 78 -13.03 -24.36 -8.31
N ARG A 79 -13.05 -24.78 -9.58
CA ARG A 79 -14.06 -25.68 -10.16
C ARG A 79 -13.46 -27.04 -10.46
#